data_AF-A0AAP8LA74-F1
#
_entry.id   AF-A0AAP8LA74-F1
#
_cell.length_a   1.000
_cell.length_b   1.000
_cell.length_c   1.000
_cell.angle_alpha   90.00
_cell.angle_beta   90.00
_cell.angle_gamma   90.00
#
_symmetry.space_group_name_H-M   'P 1'
#
loop_
_entity.id
_entity.type
_entity.pdbx_description
1 polymer ?
#
loop_
_entity_poly.entity_id
_entity_poly.type
_entity_poly.pdbx_seq_one_letter_code
_entity_poly.pdbx_strand_id
1 'polypeptide(L)'
;LAWTHNRVEGRSEYTQLLYVPKHAPMDLWDRDGRRGVKLYVKRVFIMDDADQLLPSYLRFVRGVIDSADLPLNVSREILQESRDVRAIREGSAKRILSLLEDLAENKP
;
A
#
# COMPACT_ATOMS: atom_id res chain seq x y z
N LEU A 1 -8.91 -4.89 -11.90
CA LEU A 1 -8.84 -3.92 -13.01
C LEU A 1 -7.42 -3.84 -13.53
N ALA A 2 -6.48 -3.36 -12.72
CA ALA A 2 -5.07 -3.22 -13.09
C ALA A 2 -4.16 -3.46 -11.88
N TRP A 3 -2.86 -3.54 -12.13
CA TRP A 3 -1.86 -3.75 -11.10
C TRP A 3 -0.53 -3.09 -11.44
N THR A 4 0.30 -2.89 -10.44
CA THR A 4 1.66 -2.36 -10.58
C THR A 4 2.59 -3.12 -9.64
N HIS A 5 3.76 -3.52 -10.14
CA HIS A 5 4.78 -4.24 -9.40
C HIS A 5 6.11 -3.51 -9.55
N ASN A 6 6.65 -2.98 -8.44
CA ASN A 6 7.84 -2.15 -8.50
C ASN A 6 8.72 -2.37 -7.28
N ARG A 7 10.02 -2.25 -7.50
CA ARG A 7 11.02 -2.12 -6.45
C ARG A 7 11.45 -0.67 -6.38
N VAL A 8 11.48 -0.13 -5.17
CA VAL A 8 11.98 1.21 -4.86
C VAL A 8 13.27 1.04 -4.09
N GLU A 9 14.30 1.80 -4.47
CA GLU A 9 15.65 1.77 -3.89
C GLU A 9 16.06 3.20 -3.50
N GLY A 10 17.11 3.31 -2.67
CA GLY A 10 17.69 4.59 -2.25
C GLY A 10 17.37 4.92 -0.80
N ARG A 11 16.71 6.06 -0.55
CA ARG A 11 16.41 6.52 0.81
C ARG A 11 15.42 5.61 1.56
N SER A 12 14.53 4.94 0.83
CA SER A 12 13.64 3.92 1.35
C SER A 12 13.64 2.75 0.38
N GLU A 13 13.92 1.55 0.86
CA GLU A 13 13.96 0.32 0.09
C GLU A 13 12.75 -0.56 0.41
N TYR A 14 11.93 -0.80 -0.62
CA TYR A 14 10.77 -1.68 -0.52
C TYR A 14 10.34 -2.19 -1.88
N THR A 15 9.72 -3.37 -1.90
CA THR A 15 9.02 -3.92 -3.06
C THR A 15 7.53 -3.80 -2.83
N GLN A 16 6.79 -3.33 -3.83
CA GLN A 16 5.34 -3.21 -3.74
C GLN A 16 4.66 -3.85 -4.94
N LEU A 17 3.56 -4.54 -4.65
CA LEU A 17 2.68 -5.14 -5.63
C LEU A 17 1.25 -4.75 -5.26
N LEU A 18 0.72 -3.77 -5.99
CA LEU A 18 -0.57 -3.14 -5.70
C LEU A 18 -1.56 -3.38 -6.84
N TYR A 19 -2.83 -3.56 -6.49
CA TYR A 19 -3.92 -3.93 -7.36
C TYR A 19 -5.12 -3.00 -7.15
N VAL A 20 -5.74 -2.59 -8.27
CA VAL A 20 -7.04 -1.93 -8.29
C VAL A 20 -8.11 -2.99 -8.58
N PRO A 21 -9.01 -3.31 -7.64
CA PRO A 21 -10.09 -4.26 -7.87
C PRO A 21 -11.02 -3.84 -9.01
N LYS A 22 -11.66 -4.80 -9.69
CA LYS A 22 -12.70 -4.48 -10.69
C LYS A 22 -14.03 -4.09 -10.04
N HIS A 23 -14.30 -4.67 -8.88
CA HIS A 23 -15.50 -4.40 -8.08
C HIS A 23 -15.08 -3.81 -6.74
N ALA A 24 -15.87 -2.87 -6.22
CA ALA A 24 -15.66 -2.31 -4.90
C ALA A 24 -15.72 -3.42 -3.83
N PRO A 25 -14.81 -3.42 -2.83
CA PRO A 25 -14.92 -4.32 -1.68
C PRO A 25 -16.24 -4.11 -0.93
N MET A 26 -16.83 -5.19 -0.39
CA MET A 26 -18.11 -5.11 0.34
C MET A 26 -18.04 -4.19 1.57
N ASP A 27 -16.89 -4.13 2.23
CA ASP A 27 -16.60 -3.35 3.43
C ASP A 27 -16.06 -1.94 3.14
N LEU A 28 -16.14 -1.47 1.88
CA LEU A 28 -15.61 -0.16 1.47
C LEU A 28 -16.23 1.01 2.25
N TRP A 29 -17.44 0.85 2.76
CA TRP A 29 -18.17 1.87 3.52
C TRP A 29 -18.21 1.59 5.03
N ASP A 30 -17.78 0.41 5.46
CA ASP A 30 -17.72 0.05 6.88
C ASP A 30 -16.57 0.77 7.56
N ARG A 31 -16.87 1.67 8.50
CA ARG A 31 -15.85 2.47 9.20
C ARG A 31 -14.79 1.60 9.87
N ASP A 32 -15.20 0.46 10.41
CA ASP A 32 -14.35 -0.44 11.19
C ASP A 32 -13.89 -1.67 10.35
N GLY A 33 -14.14 -1.62 9.03
CA GLY A 33 -13.76 -2.66 8.08
C GLY A 33 -12.24 -2.84 7.95
N ARG A 34 -11.82 -4.07 7.65
CA ARG A 34 -10.41 -4.44 7.45
C ARG A 34 -9.88 -3.83 6.15
N ARG A 35 -9.00 -2.85 6.29
CA ARG A 35 -8.51 -2.01 5.19
C ARG A 35 -6.99 -1.95 5.24
N GLY A 36 -6.39 -1.82 4.06
CA GLY A 36 -4.95 -1.65 3.91
C GLY A 36 -4.35 -2.66 2.96
N VAL A 37 -3.03 -2.75 3.04
CA VAL A 37 -2.22 -3.68 2.27
C VAL A 37 -1.45 -4.58 3.22
N LYS A 38 -1.11 -5.77 2.75
CA LYS A 38 -0.26 -6.69 3.50
C LYS A 38 1.12 -6.08 3.67
N LEU A 39 1.58 -5.97 4.91
CA LEU A 39 2.93 -5.54 5.23
C LEU A 39 3.81 -6.75 5.49
N TYR A 40 4.92 -6.80 4.77
CA TYR A 40 6.05 -7.68 4.99
C TYR A 40 7.27 -6.83 5.35
N VAL A 41 8.13 -7.41 6.16
CA VAL A 41 9.43 -6.84 6.48
C VAL A 41 10.47 -7.92 6.24
N LYS A 42 11.42 -7.67 5.33
CA LYS A 42 12.45 -8.64 4.94
C LYS A 42 11.84 -10.00 4.57
N ARG A 43 10.74 -9.99 3.80
CA ARG A 43 9.96 -11.17 3.39
C ARG A 43 9.27 -11.92 4.53
N VAL A 44 9.24 -11.39 5.75
CA VAL A 44 8.48 -11.92 6.88
C VAL A 44 7.14 -11.21 6.95
N PHE A 45 6.04 -11.96 6.99
CA PHE A 45 4.71 -11.41 7.14
C PHE A 45 4.55 -10.74 8.51
N ILE A 46 4.05 -9.50 8.52
CA ILE A 46 3.83 -8.73 9.75
C ILE A 46 2.34 -8.57 10.02
N MET A 47 1.58 -8.02 9.07
CA MET A 47 0.13 -7.78 9.23
C MET A 47 -0.60 -7.62 7.90
N ASP A 48 -1.91 -7.90 7.90
CA ASP A 48 -2.77 -7.84 6.69
C ASP A 48 -3.34 -6.43 6.44
N ASP A 49 -3.71 -5.73 7.52
CA ASP A 49 -4.48 -4.48 7.45
C ASP A 49 -3.61 -3.27 7.84
N ALA A 50 -2.57 -3.00 7.07
CA ALA A 50 -1.74 -1.80 7.26
C ALA A 50 -2.34 -0.61 6.47
N ASP A 51 -3.35 0.03 7.06
CA ASP A 51 -4.04 1.19 6.51
C ASP A 51 -3.17 2.46 6.49
N GLN A 52 -2.12 2.52 7.32
CA GLN A 52 -1.16 3.64 7.33
C GLN A 52 -0.34 3.74 6.04
N LEU A 53 -0.24 2.66 5.25
CA LEU A 53 0.56 2.60 4.02
C LEU A 53 -0.16 3.19 2.80
N LEU A 54 -1.44 3.55 2.92
CA LEU A 54 -2.19 4.21 1.86
C LEU A 54 -3.07 5.34 2.40
N PRO A 55 -3.32 6.39 1.63
CA PRO A 55 -4.29 7.40 2.03
C PRO A 55 -5.72 6.85 1.98
N SER A 56 -6.60 7.39 2.83
CA SER A 56 -7.99 6.94 2.99
C SER A 56 -8.84 7.00 1.71
N TYR A 57 -8.50 7.89 0.77
CA TYR A 57 -9.16 7.98 -0.53
C TYR A 57 -8.76 6.85 -1.50
N LEU A 58 -7.66 6.13 -1.23
CA LEU A 58 -7.24 4.92 -1.97
C LEU A 58 -7.53 3.63 -1.22
N ARG A 59 -8.42 3.64 -0.21
CA ARG A 59 -8.72 2.47 0.63
C ARG A 59 -9.27 1.22 -0.10
N PHE A 60 -9.66 1.37 -1.36
CA PHE A 60 -10.10 0.26 -2.22
C PHE A 60 -8.92 -0.54 -2.80
N VAL A 61 -7.70 0.02 -2.78
CA VAL A 61 -6.51 -0.67 -3.27
C VAL A 61 -6.21 -1.88 -2.37
N ARG A 62 -5.72 -2.94 -2.99
CA ARG A 62 -5.27 -4.17 -2.33
C ARG A 62 -3.86 -4.49 -2.79
N GLY A 63 -3.10 -5.22 -1.99
CA GLY A 63 -1.75 -5.59 -2.38
C GLY A 63 -0.86 -5.95 -1.22
N VAL A 64 0.44 -5.94 -1.52
CA VAL A 64 1.51 -6.24 -0.58
C VAL A 64 2.64 -5.23 -0.72
N ILE A 65 3.23 -4.85 0.40
CA ILE A 65 4.45 -4.05 0.50
C ILE A 65 5.43 -4.82 1.38
N ASP A 66 6.62 -5.09 0.85
CA ASP A 66 7.74 -5.72 1.55
C ASP A 66 8.84 -4.67 1.75
N SER A 67 9.01 -4.20 2.98
CA SER A 67 10.02 -3.20 3.34
C SER A 67 11.31 -3.87 3.81
N ALA A 68 12.46 -3.37 3.35
CA ALA A 68 13.76 -3.77 3.84
C ALA A 68 14.19 -2.99 5.10
N ASP A 69 13.67 -1.77 5.27
CA ASP A 69 14.12 -0.79 6.27
C ASP A 69 13.36 -0.86 7.59
N LEU A 70 12.09 -1.27 7.57
CA LEU A 70 11.29 -1.35 8.80
C LEU A 70 11.84 -2.45 9.72
N PRO A 71 11.72 -2.29 11.05
CA PRO A 71 12.13 -3.31 12.00
C PRO A 71 11.06 -4.42 12.09
N LEU A 72 11.48 -5.66 12.39
CA LEU A 72 10.57 -6.82 12.48
C LEU A 72 9.55 -6.72 13.62
N ASN A 73 9.86 -5.98 14.68
CA ASN A 73 8.97 -5.75 15.83
C ASN A 73 8.05 -4.53 15.65
N VAL A 74 7.75 -4.15 14.40
CA VAL A 74 6.90 -3.00 14.10
C VAL A 74 5.46 -3.25 14.55
N SER A 75 4.92 -2.34 15.36
CA SER A 75 3.53 -2.33 15.82
C SER A 75 2.71 -1.30 15.07
N ARG A 76 1.37 -1.32 15.22
CA ARG A 76 0.49 -0.31 14.62
C ARG A 76 0.81 1.11 15.09
N GLU A 77 1.21 1.27 16.34
CA GLU A 77 1.61 2.56 16.92
C GLU A 77 2.90 3.08 16.25
N ILE A 78 3.92 2.22 16.13
CA ILE A 78 5.17 2.57 15.45
C ILE A 78 4.91 2.93 13.98
N LEU A 79 3.97 2.24 13.30
CA LEU A 79 3.61 2.57 11.93
C LEU A 79 3.02 3.99 11.79
N GLN A 80 2.26 4.46 12.76
CA GLN A 80 1.63 5.78 12.72
C GLN A 80 2.66 6.92 12.85
N GLU A 81 3.70 6.72 13.66
CA GLU A 81 4.73 7.72 13.92
C GLU A 81 5.92 7.65 12.94
N SER A 82 6.08 6.52 12.24
CA SER A 82 7.24 6.27 11.38
C SER A 82 7.30 7.21 10.17
N ARG A 83 8.45 7.86 10.02
CA ARG A 83 8.79 8.68 8.84
C ARG A 83 8.90 7.81 7.58
N ASP A 84 9.39 6.59 7.71
CA ASP A 84 9.56 5.67 6.58
C ASP A 84 8.21 5.20 6.07
N VAL A 85 7.26 4.92 6.97
CA VAL A 85 5.87 4.61 6.58
C VAL A 85 5.23 5.77 5.84
N ARG A 86 5.47 7.01 6.26
CA ARG A 86 4.98 8.20 5.54
C ARG A 86 5.56 8.29 4.13
N ALA A 87 6.87 8.05 3.98
CA ALA A 87 7.52 8.04 2.67
C ALA A 87 6.99 6.93 1.76
N ILE A 88 6.79 5.71 2.30
CA ILE A 88 6.19 4.60 1.57
C ILE A 88 4.76 4.97 1.15
N ARG A 89 3.95 5.52 2.06
CA ARG A 89 2.57 5.95 1.78
C ARG A 89 2.48 6.94 0.62
N GLU A 90 3.32 7.97 0.62
CA GLU A 90 3.37 8.97 -0.45
C GLU A 90 3.81 8.35 -1.78
N GLY A 91 4.83 7.48 -1.77
CA GLY A 91 5.31 6.77 -2.95
C GLY A 91 4.27 5.81 -3.55
N SER A 92 3.62 5.02 -2.69
CA SER A 92 2.54 4.10 -3.10
C SER A 92 1.33 4.86 -3.63
N ALA A 93 0.93 5.97 -3.01
CA ALA A 93 -0.17 6.81 -3.49
C ALA A 93 0.13 7.36 -4.89
N LYS A 94 1.32 7.93 -5.10
CA LYS A 94 1.75 8.44 -6.41
C LYS A 94 1.71 7.33 -7.47
N ARG A 95 2.19 6.13 -7.14
CA ARG A 95 2.21 5.00 -8.09
C ARG A 95 0.81 4.55 -8.50
N ILE A 96 -0.14 4.52 -7.56
CA ILE A 96 -1.54 4.20 -7.87
C ILE A 96 -2.20 5.28 -8.72
N LEU A 97 -1.97 6.55 -8.41
CA LEU A 97 -2.54 7.64 -9.21
C LEU A 97 -2.03 7.60 -10.65
N SER A 98 -0.73 7.38 -10.86
CA SER A 98 -0.18 7.18 -12.21
C SER A 98 -0.79 5.97 -12.91
N LEU A 99 -0.98 4.84 -12.21
CA LEU A 99 -1.65 3.67 -12.79
C LEU A 99 -3.09 3.99 -13.23
N LEU A 100 -3.83 4.79 -12.46
CA LEU A 100 -5.20 5.20 -12.80
C LEU A 100 -5.23 6.15 -13.99
N GLU A 101 -4.27 7.07 -14.08
CA GLU A 101 -4.07 7.97 -15.22
C GLU A 101 -3.75 7.16 -16.50
N ASP A 102 -2.79 6.24 -16.43
CA ASP A 102 -2.43 5.34 -17.54
C ASP A 102 -3.64 4.52 -18.03
N LEU A 103 -4.50 4.06 -17.11
CA LEU A 103 -5.73 3.35 -17.46
C LEU A 103 -6.74 4.25 -18.15
N ALA A 104 -6.93 5.47 -17.64
CA ALA A 104 -7.87 6.43 -18.22
C ALA A 104 -7.46 6.82 -19.65
N GLU A 105 -6.16 6.95 -19.92
CA GLU A 105 -5.63 7.31 -21.25
C GLU A 105 -5.64 6.14 -22.23
N ASN A 106 -5.20 4.95 -21.80
CA ASN A 106 -4.92 3.84 -22.71
C ASN A 106 -6.04 2.79 -22.77
N LYS A 107 -6.93 2.75 -21.79
CA LYS A 107 -8.00 1.75 -21.64
C LYS A 107 -9.27 2.36 -21.01
N PRO A 108 -9.87 3.38 -21.64
CA PRO A 108 -11.09 4.02 -21.15
C PRO A 108 -12.29 3.08 -21.09
#